data_AF-A0A9Q3PYW4-F1
#
_entry.id   AF-A0A9Q3PYW4-F1
#
_cell.length_a   1.000
_cell.length_b   1.000
_cell.length_c   1.000
_cell.angle_alpha   90.00
_cell.angle_beta   90.00
_cell.angle_gamma   90.00
#
_symmetry.space_group_name_H-M   'P 1'
#
loop_
_entity.id
_entity.type
_entity.pdbx_description
1 polymer ?
#
loop_
_entity_poly.entity_id
_entity_poly.type
_entity_poly.pdbx_seq_one_letter_code
_entity_poly.pdbx_strand_id
1 'polypeptide(L)'
;MGLALLKEAPKLKEWPHFSGEGEYDHMEFIRGIDMIKEDFELPEKLATARFNTISSQMVYQIKTSTWTPKLHLVEDPDYQQMSQ
;
A
#
# COMPACT_ATOMS: atom_id res chain seq x y z
N MET A 1 -5.16 -3.59 -33.69
CA MET A 1 -4.05 -2.84 -33.05
C MET A 1 -4.23 -3.03 -31.54
N GLY A 2 -3.38 -3.78 -30.84
CA GLY A 2 -3.74 -4.21 -29.46
C GLY A 2 -2.60 -4.39 -28.46
N LEU A 3 -1.36 -4.06 -28.81
CA LEU A 3 -0.20 -4.27 -27.94
C LEU A 3 0.68 -3.01 -27.75
N ALA A 4 0.42 -1.92 -28.47
CA ALA A 4 1.25 -0.72 -28.43
C ALA A 4 1.06 0.11 -27.14
N LEU A 5 -0.16 0.17 -26.60
CA LEU A 5 -0.49 0.99 -25.42
C LEU A 5 0.19 0.52 -24.12
N LEU A 6 0.48 -0.78 -24.01
CA LEU A 6 1.17 -1.36 -22.86
C LEU A 6 2.61 -0.87 -22.68
N LYS A 7 3.27 -0.45 -23.79
CA LYS A 7 4.65 0.04 -23.76
C LYS A 7 4.74 1.49 -23.26
N GLU A 8 3.65 2.25 -23.38
CA GLU A 8 3.60 3.65 -22.97
C GLU A 8 3.01 3.82 -21.56
N ALA A 9 2.26 2.83 -21.07
CA ALA A 9 1.73 2.84 -19.72
C ALA A 9 2.84 2.96 -18.65
N PRO A 10 2.63 3.79 -17.60
CA PRO A 10 3.61 4.01 -16.55
C PRO A 10 3.87 2.71 -15.77
N LYS A 11 5.12 2.52 -15.35
CA LYS A 11 5.50 1.35 -14.54
C LYS A 11 4.80 1.43 -13.19
N LEU A 12 4.60 0.29 -12.54
CA LEU A 12 3.93 0.21 -11.24
C LEU A 12 4.48 1.16 -10.17
N LYS A 13 5.79 1.44 -10.20
CA LYS A 13 6.47 2.37 -9.28
C LYS A 13 6.12 3.85 -9.50
N GLU A 14 5.53 4.18 -10.65
CA GLU A 14 5.11 5.52 -11.07
C GLU A 14 3.61 5.73 -10.81
N TRP A 15 2.91 4.69 -10.36
CA TRP A 15 1.52 4.79 -9.92
C TRP A 15 1.46 5.45 -8.55
N PRO A 16 0.36 6.15 -8.22
CA PRO A 16 0.18 6.75 -6.91
C PRO A 16 0.36 5.71 -5.81
N HIS A 17 0.93 6.13 -4.69
CA HIS A 17 1.05 5.32 -3.48
C HIS A 17 -0.06 5.73 -2.52
N PHE A 18 -0.66 4.76 -1.84
CA PHE A 18 -1.57 5.01 -0.74
C PHE A 18 -0.79 4.79 0.56
N SER A 19 -0.59 5.88 1.29
CA SER A 19 0.11 5.84 2.58
C SER A 19 -0.82 5.40 3.71
N GLY A 20 -2.13 5.65 3.56
CA GLY A 20 -3.11 5.51 4.65
C GLY A 20 -2.93 6.59 5.73
N GLU A 21 -2.04 7.56 5.54
CA GLU A 21 -1.76 8.64 6.46
C GLU A 21 -2.44 9.93 5.96
N GLY A 22 -3.41 10.41 6.72
CA GLY A 22 -4.14 11.64 6.41
C GLY A 22 -5.58 11.43 5.93
N GLU A 23 -6.40 12.47 6.09
CA GLU A 23 -7.85 12.41 5.90
C GLU A 23 -8.27 12.23 4.43
N TYR A 24 -7.42 12.62 3.47
CA TYR A 24 -7.75 12.63 2.03
C TYR A 24 -6.83 11.78 1.16
N ASP A 25 -5.89 11.02 1.74
CA ASP A 25 -4.92 10.19 1.02
C ASP A 25 -5.62 9.19 0.06
N HIS A 26 -6.80 8.70 0.44
CA HIS A 26 -7.61 7.81 -0.39
C HIS A 26 -8.19 8.51 -1.63
N MET A 27 -8.58 9.78 -1.51
CA MET A 27 -9.14 10.55 -2.63
C MET A 27 -8.05 10.94 -3.62
N GLU A 28 -6.86 11.34 -3.12
CA GLU A 28 -5.71 11.64 -3.97
C GLU A 28 -5.21 10.38 -4.69
N PHE A 29 -5.19 9.24 -4.00
CA PHE A 29 -4.88 7.96 -4.60
C PHE A 29 -5.85 7.60 -5.72
N ILE A 30 -7.17 7.65 -5.48
CA ILE A 30 -8.18 7.33 -6.50
C ILE A 30 -8.07 8.27 -7.71
N ARG A 31 -7.95 9.59 -7.48
CA ARG A 31 -7.78 10.56 -8.57
C ARG A 31 -6.53 10.29 -9.40
N GLY A 32 -5.41 9.92 -8.76
CA GLY A 32 -4.19 9.57 -9.47
C GLY A 32 -4.36 8.32 -10.36
N ILE A 33 -5.14 7.34 -9.91
CA ILE A 33 -5.46 6.15 -10.72
C ILE A 33 -6.33 6.55 -11.93
N ASP A 34 -7.35 7.39 -11.72
CA ASP A 34 -8.23 7.85 -12.79
C ASP A 34 -7.47 8.66 -13.84
N MET A 35 -6.58 9.57 -13.42
CA MET A 35 -5.71 10.32 -14.34
C MET A 35 -4.83 9.40 -15.18
N ILE A 36 -4.18 8.40 -14.56
CA ILE A 36 -3.36 7.42 -15.30
C ILE A 36 -4.22 6.57 -16.26
N LYS A 37 -5.46 6.26 -15.89
CA LYS A 37 -6.38 5.52 -16.76
C LYS A 37 -6.76 6.34 -17.99
N GLU A 38 -7.02 7.63 -17.82
CA GLU A 38 -7.36 8.57 -18.90
C GLU A 38 -6.15 8.89 -19.79
N ASP A 39 -5.02 9.30 -19.21
CA ASP A 39 -3.82 9.74 -19.95
C ASP A 39 -3.23 8.64 -20.83
N PHE A 40 -3.35 7.38 -20.41
CA PHE A 40 -2.76 6.23 -21.11
C PHE A 40 -3.82 5.32 -21.75
N GLU A 41 -5.10 5.74 -21.77
CA GLU A 41 -6.24 4.97 -22.27
C GLU A 41 -6.20 3.49 -21.80
N LEU A 42 -5.91 3.29 -20.52
CA LEU A 42 -5.62 1.96 -20.00
C LEU A 42 -6.86 1.07 -20.09
N PRO A 43 -6.74 -0.15 -20.68
CA PRO A 43 -7.81 -1.11 -20.65
C PRO A 43 -8.20 -1.43 -19.20
N GLU A 44 -9.50 -1.48 -18.93
CA GLU A 44 -10.02 -1.69 -17.57
C GLU A 44 -9.45 -2.95 -16.90
N LYS A 45 -9.27 -4.02 -17.66
CA LYS A 45 -8.63 -5.26 -17.16
C LYS A 45 -7.22 -5.03 -16.63
N LEU A 46 -6.46 -4.17 -17.29
CA LEU A 46 -5.08 -3.86 -16.92
C LEU A 46 -5.04 -2.90 -15.72
N ALA A 47 -5.90 -1.87 -15.72
CA ALA A 47 -6.05 -0.96 -14.59
C ALA A 47 -6.42 -1.73 -13.30
N THR A 48 -7.41 -2.64 -13.39
CA THR A 48 -7.82 -3.50 -12.27
C THR A 48 -6.69 -4.42 -11.79
N ALA A 49 -5.93 -5.04 -12.71
CA ALA A 49 -4.80 -5.89 -12.33
C ALA A 49 -3.68 -5.11 -11.60
N ARG A 50 -3.39 -3.89 -12.07
CA ARG A 50 -2.42 -2.98 -11.43
C ARG A 50 -2.91 -2.53 -10.06
N PHE A 51 -4.16 -2.09 -9.97
CA PHE A 51 -4.81 -1.71 -8.71
C PHE A 51 -4.73 -2.83 -7.66
N ASN A 52 -5.08 -4.05 -8.03
CA ASN A 52 -5.00 -5.22 -7.14
C ASN A 52 -3.58 -5.49 -6.62
N THR A 53 -2.57 -5.19 -7.44
CA THR A 53 -1.16 -5.33 -7.05
C THR A 53 -0.78 -4.28 -6.02
N ILE A 54 -1.18 -3.02 -6.22
CA ILE A 54 -0.88 -1.92 -5.30
C ILE A 54 -1.63 -2.14 -3.97
N SER A 55 -2.92 -2.49 -4.00
CA SER A 55 -3.71 -2.75 -2.79
C SER A 55 -3.15 -3.92 -1.98
N SER A 56 -2.67 -4.98 -2.64
CA SER A 56 -2.00 -6.10 -1.97
C SER A 56 -0.70 -5.68 -1.28
N GLN A 57 0.06 -4.75 -1.88
CA GLN A 57 1.26 -4.19 -1.25
C GLN A 57 0.92 -3.36 0.00
N MET A 58 -0.16 -2.56 -0.04
CA MET A 58 -0.63 -1.83 1.14
C MET A 58 -0.98 -2.78 2.29
N VAL A 59 -1.75 -3.84 2.00
CA VAL A 59 -2.13 -4.84 3.02
C VAL A 59 -0.89 -5.52 3.63
N TYR A 60 0.13 -5.78 2.82
CA TYR A 60 1.40 -6.32 3.30
C TYR A 60 2.17 -5.32 4.18
N GLN A 61 2.21 -4.03 3.81
CA GLN A 61 2.85 -2.98 4.59
C GLN A 61 2.14 -2.72 5.92
N ILE A 62 0.81 -2.78 5.96
CA ILE A 62 0.03 -2.67 7.21
C ILE A 62 0.38 -3.85 8.13
N LYS A 63 0.36 -5.08 7.62
CA LYS A 63 0.70 -6.28 8.41
C LYS A 63 2.10 -6.24 8.98
N THR A 64 3.08 -5.76 8.20
CA THR A 64 4.49 -5.66 8.64
C THR A 64 4.74 -4.46 9.55
N SER A 65 4.07 -3.31 9.32
CA SER A 65 4.15 -2.13 10.21
C SER A 65 3.50 -2.38 11.57
N THR A 66 2.45 -3.21 11.64
CA THR A 66 1.84 -3.65 12.91
C THR A 66 2.64 -4.73 13.63
N TRP A 67 3.76 -5.22 13.06
CA TRP A 67 4.60 -6.24 13.68
C TRP A 67 6.04 -5.74 13.87
N THR A 68 6.18 -4.61 14.57
CA THR A 68 7.33 -4.43 15.45
C THR A 68 6.88 -4.76 16.85
N PRO A 69 7.09 -5.99 17.38
CA PRO A 69 7.22 -6.13 18.81
C PRO A 69 8.43 -5.28 19.20
N LYS A 70 8.19 -4.05 19.67
CA LYS A 70 9.14 -3.40 20.57
C LYS A 70 9.19 -4.32 21.79
N LEU A 71 10.10 -5.29 21.74
CA LEU A 71 10.53 -6.07 22.88
C LEU A 71 11.33 -5.12 23.78
N HIS A 72 10.68 -4.08 24.32
CA HIS A 72 11.11 -3.55 25.59
C HIS A 72 10.73 -4.64 26.59
N LEU A 73 11.70 -5.51 26.86
CA LEU A 73 11.75 -6.22 28.11
C LEU A 73 11.71 -5.13 29.19
N VAL A 74 10.51 -4.81 29.66
CA VAL A 74 10.36 -4.20 30.98
C VAL A 74 10.68 -5.35 31.92
N GLU A 75 11.97 -5.47 32.26
CA GLU A 75 12.40 -6.22 33.44
C GLU A 75 11.82 -5.46 34.63
N ASP A 76 10.55 -5.74 34.94
CA ASP A 76 9.85 -5.21 36.11
C ASP A 76 10.35 -6.02 37.31
N PRO A 77 11.17 -5.44 38.22
CA PRO A 77 11.78 -6.18 39.33
C PRO A 77 10.75 -6.61 40.40
N ASP A 78 9.49 -6.18 40.29
CA ASP A 78 8.44 -6.46 41.26
C ASP A 78 7.83 -7.88 41.11
N TYR A 79 8.01 -8.56 39.98
CA TYR A 79 7.45 -9.92 39.79
C TYR A 79 8.10 -11.02 40.63
N GLN A 80 9.25 -10.75 41.27
CA GLN A 80 9.95 -11.73 42.11
C GLN A 80 9.48 -11.76 43.59
N GLN A 81 8.62 -10.82 44.03
CA GLN A 81 8.21 -10.76 45.45
C GLN A 81 6.88 -11.45 45.78
N MET A 82 6.15 -12.00 44.80
CA MET A 82 4.88 -12.69 45.05
C MET A 82 5.02 -14.20 45.33
N SER A 83 6.23 -14.69 45.58
CA SER A 83 6.50 -16.10 45.93
C SER A 83 7.24 -16.24 47.27
N GLN A 84 6.63 -15.72 48.35
CA GLN A 84 6.90 -16.14 49.73
C GLN A 84 5.57 -16.34 50.45
#